data_AF-A0A3A0CQG5-F1
#
_entry.id   AF-A0A3A0CQG5-F1
#
_cell.length_a   1.000
_cell.length_b   1.000
_cell.length_c   1.000
_cell.angle_alpha   90.00
_cell.angle_beta   90.00
_cell.angle_gamma   90.00
#
_symmetry.space_group_name_H-M   'P 1'
#
loop_
_entity.id
_entity.type
_entity.pdbx_description
1 polymer ?
#
loop_
_entity_poly.entity_id
_entity_poly.type
_entity_poly.pdbx_seq_one_letter_code
_entity_poly.pdbx_strand_id
1 'polypeptide(L)'
;MKLNNGGESQPESVVAGAWGMRALMSWDESARDAAITAMVERARVHYQSWYEREGEPRASAALARALMQLYDRTNDARCSDLAFSILDRIAALQVTPAACPMPELWGSINAGQPGVVGSDSAAYVSALAEGLVLARRIGDRQRVERYERAVRLGTRFILQLEFTEAGCFYVRTPRDALGGVRMSPWDHRIRVDRCGDALESLIEARAALFGEPARRGDSAHR
;
A
#
# COMPACT_ATOMS: atom_id res chain seq x y z
N MET A 1 -39.12 9.15 -19.93
CA MET A 1 -38.27 9.30 -18.73
C MET A 1 -37.69 7.92 -18.41
N LYS A 2 -36.53 7.59 -19.00
CA LYS A 2 -35.87 6.29 -18.81
C LYS A 2 -34.88 6.43 -17.65
N LEU A 3 -35.09 5.64 -16.60
CA LEU A 3 -34.14 5.46 -15.51
C LEU A 3 -32.94 4.68 -16.05
N ASN A 4 -31.79 5.35 -16.12
CA ASN A 4 -30.54 4.72 -16.51
C ASN A 4 -29.93 4.09 -15.26
N ASN A 5 -30.09 2.77 -15.12
CA ASN A 5 -29.33 1.96 -14.16
C ASN A 5 -27.89 1.84 -14.67
N GLY A 6 -27.06 2.83 -14.36
CA GLY A 6 -25.61 2.76 -14.54
C GLY A 6 -25.02 1.84 -13.48
N GLY A 7 -24.82 0.56 -13.82
CA GLY A 7 -24.05 -0.37 -13.01
C GLY A 7 -22.57 0.02 -13.01
N GLU A 8 -22.15 0.79 -12.02
CA GLU A 8 -20.74 0.93 -11.64
C GLU A 8 -20.35 -0.24 -10.72
N SER A 9 -19.95 -1.37 -11.31
CA SER A 9 -19.46 -2.55 -10.57
C SER A 9 -18.08 -3.02 -11.07
N GLN A 10 -17.23 -2.08 -11.50
CA GLN A 10 -15.86 -2.37 -11.97
C GLN A 10 -14.70 -2.18 -10.96
N PRO A 11 -14.77 -1.37 -9.88
CA PRO A 11 -13.56 -1.11 -9.07
C PRO A 11 -13.13 -2.31 -8.21
N GLU A 12 -14.06 -3.10 -7.69
CA GLU A 12 -13.71 -4.25 -6.83
C GLU A 12 -13.07 -5.41 -7.61
N SER A 13 -13.44 -5.61 -8.88
CA SER A 13 -12.92 -6.73 -9.69
C SER A 13 -11.45 -6.52 -10.10
N VAL A 14 -11.04 -5.27 -10.35
CA VAL A 14 -9.64 -4.93 -10.67
C VAL A 14 -8.76 -5.04 -9.43
N VAL A 15 -9.24 -4.53 -8.28
CA VAL A 15 -8.56 -4.69 -6.99
C VAL A 15 -8.41 -6.18 -6.68
N ALA A 16 -9.50 -6.97 -6.77
CA ALA A 16 -9.47 -8.42 -6.56
C ALA A 16 -8.53 -9.13 -7.55
N GLY A 17 -8.43 -8.66 -8.80
CA GLY A 17 -7.50 -9.18 -9.80
C GLY A 17 -6.03 -8.90 -9.44
N ALA A 18 -5.71 -7.72 -8.92
CA ALA A 18 -4.37 -7.38 -8.45
C ALA A 18 -4.00 -8.14 -7.16
N TRP A 19 -4.94 -8.31 -6.23
CA TRP A 19 -4.75 -9.18 -5.05
C TRP A 19 -4.61 -10.64 -5.44
N GLY A 20 -5.38 -11.12 -6.42
CA GLY A 20 -5.25 -12.47 -6.97
C GLY A 20 -3.88 -12.69 -7.62
N MET A 21 -3.40 -11.71 -8.38
CA MET A 21 -2.05 -11.73 -8.95
C MET A 21 -0.99 -11.80 -7.85
N ARG A 22 -1.11 -10.98 -6.79
CA ARG A 22 -0.21 -11.03 -5.63
C ARG A 22 -0.28 -12.37 -4.90
N ALA A 23 -1.47 -12.92 -4.68
CA ALA A 23 -1.63 -14.20 -4.00
C ALA A 23 -0.97 -15.34 -4.77
N LEU A 24 -1.22 -15.40 -6.09
CA LEU A 24 -0.59 -16.34 -7.01
C LEU A 24 0.93 -16.18 -7.07
N MET A 25 1.42 -14.95 -6.92
CA MET A 25 2.84 -14.65 -6.84
C MET A 25 3.43 -14.97 -5.46
N SER A 26 2.73 -14.81 -4.34
CA SER A 26 3.26 -15.15 -3.02
C SER A 26 3.30 -16.67 -2.75
N TRP A 27 2.60 -17.46 -3.56
CA TRP A 27 2.65 -18.91 -3.50
C TRP A 27 3.94 -19.39 -4.19
N ASP A 28 4.93 -19.83 -3.41
CA ASP A 28 6.24 -20.21 -3.93
C ASP A 28 6.53 -21.73 -3.93
N GLU A 29 7.38 -22.07 -4.91
CA GLU A 29 8.48 -23.05 -4.95
C GLU A 29 8.43 -24.26 -5.91
N SER A 30 7.29 -24.74 -6.43
CA SER A 30 7.31 -25.95 -7.28
C SER A 30 6.89 -25.79 -8.74
N ALA A 31 6.27 -24.68 -9.12
CA ALA A 31 5.68 -24.55 -10.45
C ALA A 31 6.46 -23.55 -11.30
N ARG A 32 7.50 -24.05 -11.98
CA ARG A 32 8.04 -23.50 -13.24
C ARG A 32 6.98 -23.57 -14.36
N ASP A 33 5.76 -23.15 -14.07
CA ASP A 33 4.65 -23.34 -14.97
C ASP A 33 4.64 -22.15 -15.93
N ALA A 34 5.11 -22.39 -17.14
CA ALA A 34 5.12 -21.40 -18.21
C ALA A 34 3.72 -20.77 -18.40
N ALA A 35 2.65 -21.49 -18.03
CA ALA A 35 1.28 -21.00 -18.01
C ALA A 35 1.06 -19.84 -17.02
N ILE A 36 1.61 -19.91 -15.80
CA ILE A 36 1.50 -18.84 -14.79
C ILE A 36 2.27 -17.61 -15.27
N THR A 37 3.50 -17.80 -15.74
CA THR A 37 4.31 -16.69 -16.29
C THR A 37 3.62 -16.04 -17.50
N ALA A 38 3.06 -16.83 -18.42
CA ALA A 38 2.34 -16.30 -19.58
C ALA A 38 1.03 -15.58 -19.17
N MET A 39 0.33 -16.07 -18.14
CA MET A 39 -0.84 -15.40 -17.58
C MET A 39 -0.46 -14.07 -16.95
N VAL A 40 0.61 -14.04 -16.17
CA VAL A 40 1.17 -12.84 -15.53
C VAL A 40 1.57 -11.80 -16.56
N GLU A 41 2.19 -12.20 -17.67
CA GLU A 41 2.56 -11.26 -18.74
C GLU A 41 1.34 -10.71 -19.48
N ARG A 42 0.32 -11.55 -19.75
CA ARG A 42 -0.97 -11.06 -20.28
C ARG A 42 -1.65 -10.10 -19.31
N ALA A 43 -1.61 -10.40 -18.01
CA ALA A 43 -2.16 -9.55 -16.97
C ALA A 43 -1.42 -8.20 -16.93
N ARG A 44 -0.09 -8.18 -17.07
CA ARG A 44 0.72 -6.96 -17.14
C ARG A 44 0.25 -6.04 -18.27
N VAL A 45 0.11 -6.57 -19.49
CA VAL A 45 -0.34 -5.80 -20.66
C VAL A 45 -1.75 -5.23 -20.44
N HIS A 46 -2.66 -6.07 -19.91
CA HIS A 46 -4.03 -5.66 -19.61
C HIS A 46 -4.08 -4.53 -18.57
N TYR A 47 -3.38 -4.70 -17.45
CA TYR A 47 -3.37 -3.72 -16.37
C TYR A 47 -2.58 -2.45 -16.69
N GLN A 48 -1.57 -2.52 -17.55
CA GLN A 48 -0.90 -1.32 -18.07
C GLN A 48 -1.89 -0.47 -18.88
N SER A 49 -2.61 -1.08 -19.83
CA SER A 49 -3.62 -0.36 -20.61
C SER A 49 -4.76 0.18 -19.75
N TRP A 50 -5.16 -0.55 -18.70
CA TRP A 50 -6.13 -0.06 -17.72
C TRP A 50 -5.58 1.11 -16.89
N TYR A 51 -4.33 1.05 -16.43
CA TYR A 51 -3.69 2.12 -15.65
C TYR A 51 -3.61 3.43 -16.44
N GLU A 52 -3.33 3.35 -17.73
CA GLU A 52 -3.30 4.51 -18.63
C GLU A 52 -4.69 5.16 -18.82
N ARG A 53 -5.77 4.39 -18.68
CA ARG A 53 -7.15 4.86 -18.90
C ARG A 53 -7.84 5.37 -17.64
N GLU A 54 -7.76 4.62 -16.55
CA GLU A 54 -8.51 4.88 -15.31
C GLU A 54 -7.55 5.18 -14.16
N GLY A 55 -6.62 4.25 -13.90
CA GLY A 55 -5.57 4.42 -12.90
C GLY A 55 -6.10 4.69 -11.49
N GLU A 56 -7.14 3.96 -11.06
CA GLU A 56 -7.65 4.04 -9.68
C GLU A 56 -6.49 3.75 -8.71
N PRO A 57 -6.23 4.62 -7.72
CA PRO A 57 -4.98 4.53 -6.97
C PRO A 57 -4.80 3.24 -6.18
N ARG A 58 -5.84 2.70 -5.54
CA ARG A 58 -5.70 1.50 -4.69
C ARG A 58 -5.36 0.27 -5.53
N ALA A 59 -6.06 0.07 -6.63
CA ALA A 59 -5.74 -0.96 -7.62
C ALA A 59 -4.35 -0.73 -8.23
N SER A 60 -3.97 0.52 -8.50
CA SER A 60 -2.63 0.86 -8.98
C SER A 60 -1.54 0.48 -7.98
N ALA A 61 -1.76 0.71 -6.68
CA ALA A 61 -0.81 0.32 -5.63
C ALA A 61 -0.64 -1.20 -5.54
N ALA A 62 -1.74 -1.96 -5.64
CA ALA A 62 -1.69 -3.42 -5.69
C ALA A 62 -0.97 -3.91 -6.97
N LEU A 63 -1.23 -3.27 -8.11
CA LEU A 63 -0.52 -3.55 -9.36
C LEU A 63 0.98 -3.30 -9.23
N ALA A 64 1.40 -2.17 -8.64
CA ALA A 64 2.81 -1.86 -8.43
C ALA A 64 3.52 -2.95 -7.62
N ARG A 65 2.89 -3.42 -6.54
CA ARG A 65 3.43 -4.54 -5.73
C ARG A 65 3.56 -5.83 -6.53
N ALA A 66 2.54 -6.18 -7.32
CA ALA A 66 2.61 -7.34 -8.21
C ALA A 66 3.72 -7.21 -9.27
N LEU A 67 3.93 -6.02 -9.84
CA LEU A 67 5.00 -5.75 -10.79
C LEU A 67 6.39 -5.86 -10.17
N MET A 68 6.56 -5.41 -8.92
CA MET A 68 7.83 -5.56 -8.19
C MET A 68 8.14 -7.04 -7.92
N GLN A 69 7.15 -7.83 -7.50
CA GLN A 69 7.31 -9.28 -7.33
C GLN A 69 7.61 -10.00 -8.66
N LEU A 70 7.04 -9.51 -9.76
CA LEU A 70 7.35 -10.03 -11.09
C LEU A 70 8.80 -9.71 -11.47
N TYR A 71 9.23 -8.47 -11.26
CA TYR A 71 10.61 -8.05 -11.49
C TYR A 71 11.61 -8.90 -10.70
N ASP A 72 11.31 -9.23 -9.44
CA ASP A 72 12.16 -10.10 -8.61
C ASP A 72 12.39 -11.49 -9.23
N ARG A 73 11.42 -11.98 -10.02
CA ARG A 73 11.48 -13.30 -10.66
C ARG A 73 12.04 -13.29 -12.08
N THR A 74 11.66 -12.29 -12.87
CA THR A 74 11.98 -12.25 -14.31
C THR A 74 13.14 -11.33 -14.63
N ASN A 75 13.46 -10.41 -13.72
CA ASN A 75 14.41 -9.32 -13.92
C ASN A 75 14.06 -8.42 -15.13
N ASP A 76 12.80 -8.39 -15.54
CA ASP A 76 12.32 -7.54 -16.65
C ASP A 76 12.14 -6.10 -16.18
N ALA A 77 13.04 -5.21 -16.63
CA ALA A 77 13.04 -3.79 -16.27
C ALA A 77 11.72 -3.06 -16.58
N ARG A 78 10.93 -3.53 -17.56
CA ARG A 78 9.62 -2.93 -17.86
C ARG A 78 8.65 -3.01 -16.68
N CYS A 79 8.81 -4.04 -15.84
CA CYS A 79 7.99 -4.22 -14.64
C CYS A 79 8.38 -3.23 -13.54
N SER A 80 9.68 -3.06 -13.27
CA SER A 80 10.16 -2.10 -12.28
C SER A 80 9.91 -0.66 -12.72
N ASP A 81 10.07 -0.34 -14.01
CA ASP A 81 9.80 0.99 -14.56
C ASP A 81 8.34 1.39 -14.37
N LEU A 82 7.40 0.50 -14.70
CA LEU A 82 5.97 0.74 -14.49
C LEU A 82 5.62 0.81 -13.00
N ALA A 83 6.20 -0.06 -12.17
CA ALA A 83 6.02 0.00 -10.72
C ALA A 83 6.47 1.34 -10.15
N PHE A 84 7.66 1.82 -10.52
CA PHE A 84 8.15 3.11 -10.07
C PHE A 84 7.32 4.27 -10.58
N SER A 85 6.85 4.25 -11.84
CA SER A 85 5.93 5.27 -12.36
C SER A 85 4.68 5.40 -11.50
N ILE A 86 4.09 4.26 -11.09
CA ILE A 86 2.92 4.24 -10.21
C ILE A 86 3.28 4.77 -8.82
N LEU A 87 4.38 4.31 -8.23
CA LEU A 87 4.82 4.71 -6.88
C LEU A 87 5.21 6.19 -6.81
N ASP A 88 5.86 6.72 -7.85
CA ASP A 88 6.21 8.13 -7.97
C ASP A 88 4.94 9.01 -7.98
N ARG A 89 3.88 8.56 -8.67
CA ARG A 89 2.56 9.21 -8.65
C ARG A 89 1.91 9.13 -7.27
N ILE A 90 1.92 7.96 -6.63
CA ILE A 90 1.36 7.79 -5.27
C ILE A 90 2.09 8.69 -4.26
N ALA A 91 3.42 8.73 -4.31
CA ALA A 91 4.23 9.59 -3.44
C ALA A 91 3.93 11.08 -3.66
N ALA A 92 3.58 11.49 -4.88
CA ALA A 92 3.17 12.86 -5.18
C ALA A 92 1.79 13.24 -4.58
N LEU A 93 0.94 12.26 -4.30
CA LEU A 93 -0.38 12.46 -3.68
C LEU A 93 -0.30 12.59 -2.15
N GLN A 94 0.89 12.49 -1.56
CA GLN A 94 1.05 12.57 -0.13
C GLN A 94 0.77 14.00 0.37
N VAL A 95 -0.03 14.09 1.43
CA VAL A 95 -0.38 15.35 2.07
C VAL A 95 0.83 15.87 2.84
N THR A 96 1.27 17.08 2.49
CA THR A 96 2.39 17.78 3.11
C THR A 96 1.91 19.05 3.84
N PRO A 97 2.75 19.63 4.73
CA PRO A 97 2.43 20.90 5.37
C PRO A 97 2.13 22.06 4.41
N ALA A 98 2.72 22.04 3.21
CA ALA A 98 2.46 23.04 2.19
C ALA A 98 1.08 22.89 1.52
N ALA A 99 0.57 21.65 1.42
CA ALA A 99 -0.71 21.34 0.77
C ALA A 99 -1.90 21.38 1.74
N CYS A 100 -1.68 21.11 3.02
CA CYS A 100 -2.73 21.10 4.03
C CYS A 100 -2.22 21.67 5.36
N PRO A 101 -2.89 22.68 5.94
CA PRO A 101 -2.47 23.26 7.21
C PRO A 101 -2.74 22.35 8.42
N MET A 102 -3.59 21.32 8.28
CA MET A 102 -4.00 20.43 9.37
C MET A 102 -2.91 19.37 9.66
N PRO A 103 -2.19 19.45 10.79
CA PRO A 103 -1.09 18.53 11.08
C PRO A 103 -1.49 17.07 11.23
N GLU A 104 -2.75 16.82 11.55
CA GLU A 104 -3.35 15.49 11.67
C GLU A 104 -3.45 14.79 10.31
N LEU A 105 -3.39 15.53 9.19
CA LEU A 105 -3.50 14.94 7.86
C LEU A 105 -2.14 14.72 7.19
N TRP A 106 -1.06 15.28 7.73
CA TRP A 106 0.26 15.15 7.13
C TRP A 106 0.70 13.69 7.08
N GLY A 107 1.15 13.26 5.90
CA GLY A 107 1.59 11.90 5.62
C GLY A 107 0.52 10.99 5.05
N SER A 108 -0.77 11.35 5.17
CA SER A 108 -1.84 10.65 4.45
C SER A 108 -1.66 10.75 2.94
N ILE A 109 -2.25 9.82 2.20
CA ILE A 109 -2.18 9.80 0.74
C ILE A 109 -3.56 10.11 0.19
N ASN A 110 -3.69 11.28 -0.43
CA ASN A 110 -4.95 11.81 -0.94
C ASN A 110 -5.20 11.30 -2.36
N ALA A 111 -5.50 10.01 -2.46
CA ALA A 111 -5.76 9.31 -3.71
C ALA A 111 -7.24 9.36 -4.14
N GLY A 112 -8.16 9.58 -3.20
CA GLY A 112 -9.58 9.70 -3.47
C GLY A 112 -10.03 11.12 -3.81
N GLN A 113 -11.25 11.44 -3.41
CA GLN A 113 -11.73 12.83 -3.45
C GLN A 113 -11.02 13.65 -2.36
N PRO A 114 -10.79 14.97 -2.59
CA PRO A 114 -10.25 15.86 -1.57
C PRO A 114 -11.00 15.73 -0.24
N GLY A 115 -10.26 15.42 0.82
CA GLY A 115 -10.84 15.24 2.16
C GLY A 115 -11.24 13.80 2.50
N VAL A 116 -11.08 12.83 1.58
CA VAL A 116 -11.24 11.40 1.86
C VAL A 116 -9.87 10.79 2.10
N VAL A 117 -9.23 11.18 3.20
CA VAL A 117 -7.96 10.61 3.67
C VAL A 117 -8.19 9.78 4.93
N GLY A 118 -7.56 8.62 5.01
CA GLY A 118 -7.79 7.73 6.13
C GLY A 118 -6.88 6.50 6.17
N SER A 119 -7.37 5.45 6.81
CA SER A 119 -6.68 4.16 6.98
C SER A 119 -6.36 3.47 5.65
N ASP A 120 -6.98 3.90 4.54
CA ASP A 120 -6.61 3.49 3.18
C ASP A 120 -5.18 3.89 2.79
N SER A 121 -4.62 4.91 3.44
CA SER A 121 -3.21 5.29 3.34
C SER A 121 -2.26 4.11 3.58
N ALA A 122 -2.67 3.12 4.38
CA ALA A 122 -1.89 1.93 4.67
C ALA A 122 -1.51 1.13 3.42
N ALA A 123 -2.45 0.91 2.49
CA ALA A 123 -2.19 0.14 1.28
C ALA A 123 -1.12 0.80 0.39
N TYR A 124 -1.14 2.14 0.33
CA TYR A 124 -0.15 2.92 -0.41
C TYR A 124 1.21 2.94 0.28
N VAL A 125 1.24 3.07 1.61
CA VAL A 125 2.48 3.04 2.41
C VAL A 125 3.17 1.68 2.28
N SER A 126 2.40 0.58 2.27
CA SER A 126 2.92 -0.76 1.96
C SER A 126 3.61 -0.81 0.61
N ALA A 127 2.95 -0.32 -0.45
CA ALA A 127 3.53 -0.30 -1.79
C ALA A 127 4.81 0.56 -1.86
N LEU A 128 4.83 1.71 -1.17
CA LEU A 128 6.01 2.57 -1.07
C LEU A 128 7.15 1.91 -0.26
N ALA A 129 6.83 1.11 0.77
CA ALA A 129 7.82 0.39 1.55
C ALA A 129 8.51 -0.70 0.73
N GLU A 130 7.76 -1.49 -0.05
CA GLU A 130 8.34 -2.43 -1.02
C GLU A 130 9.17 -1.70 -2.10
N GLY A 131 8.63 -0.59 -2.61
CA GLY A 131 9.33 0.27 -3.57
C GLY A 131 10.66 0.82 -3.05
N LEU A 132 10.73 1.17 -1.76
CA LEU A 132 11.95 1.59 -1.10
C LEU A 132 12.99 0.46 -1.06
N VAL A 133 12.59 -0.77 -0.74
CA VAL A 133 13.47 -1.94 -0.76
C VAL A 133 14.01 -2.18 -2.17
N LEU A 134 13.13 -2.15 -3.17
CA LEU A 134 13.52 -2.31 -4.57
C LEU A 134 14.47 -1.20 -5.03
N ALA A 135 14.16 0.06 -4.74
CA ALA A 135 15.00 1.22 -5.10
C ALA A 135 16.41 1.11 -4.49
N ARG A 136 16.52 0.63 -3.24
CA ARG A 136 17.82 0.36 -2.61
C ARG A 136 18.58 -0.74 -3.33
N ARG A 137 17.90 -1.81 -3.73
CA ARG A 137 18.52 -2.96 -4.42
C ARG A 137 19.13 -2.56 -5.77
N ILE A 138 18.44 -1.71 -6.53
CA ILE A 138 18.92 -1.24 -7.84
C ILE A 138 19.85 -0.01 -7.77
N GLY A 139 19.99 0.60 -6.59
CA GLY A 139 20.86 1.76 -6.37
C GLY A 139 20.26 3.11 -6.77
N ASP A 140 18.94 3.24 -6.91
CA ASP A 140 18.28 4.51 -7.25
C ASP A 140 18.16 5.43 -6.03
N ARG A 141 19.21 6.24 -5.80
CA ARG A 141 19.30 7.14 -4.64
C ARG A 141 18.16 8.14 -4.53
N GLN A 142 17.71 8.71 -5.65
CA GLN A 142 16.66 9.72 -5.64
C GLN A 142 15.35 9.12 -5.14
N ARG A 143 14.99 7.94 -5.63
CA ARG A 143 13.79 7.22 -5.19
C ARG A 143 13.92 6.73 -3.76
N VAL A 144 15.11 6.29 -3.34
CA VAL A 144 15.35 5.90 -1.94
C VAL A 144 15.02 7.04 -0.98
N GLU A 145 15.57 8.24 -1.20
CA GLU A 145 15.31 9.38 -0.33
C GLU A 145 13.84 9.79 -0.33
N ARG A 146 13.21 9.79 -1.50
CA ARG A 146 11.80 10.15 -1.67
C ARG A 146 10.88 9.15 -0.97
N TYR A 147 11.05 7.86 -1.22
CA TYR A 147 10.21 6.81 -0.65
C TYR A 147 10.47 6.66 0.84
N GLU A 148 11.71 6.80 1.31
CA GLU A 148 11.99 6.78 2.75
C GLU A 148 11.23 7.90 3.49
N ARG A 149 11.26 9.13 2.96
CA ARG A 149 10.47 10.23 3.53
C ARG A 149 8.98 9.93 3.49
N ALA A 150 8.47 9.42 2.37
CA ALA A 150 7.06 9.14 2.19
C ALA A 150 6.56 8.04 3.14
N VAL A 151 7.31 6.95 3.28
CA VAL A 151 7.01 5.85 4.20
C VAL A 151 7.01 6.37 5.64
N ARG A 152 8.03 7.14 6.07
CA ARG A 152 8.07 7.70 7.43
C ARG A 152 6.84 8.55 7.76
N LEU A 153 6.47 9.46 6.86
CA LEU A 153 5.31 10.33 7.06
C LEU A 153 4.00 9.54 7.07
N GLY A 154 3.84 8.59 6.14
CA GLY A 154 2.66 7.74 6.06
C GLY A 154 2.51 6.82 7.26
N THR A 155 3.59 6.21 7.73
CA THR A 155 3.62 5.42 8.97
C THR A 155 3.21 6.25 10.18
N ARG A 156 3.74 7.47 10.32
CA ARG A 156 3.31 8.40 11.38
C ARG A 156 1.82 8.70 11.29
N PHE A 157 1.29 8.91 10.08
CA PHE A 157 -0.14 9.14 9.87
C PHE A 157 -0.97 7.92 10.29
N ILE A 158 -0.57 6.69 9.93
CA ILE A 158 -1.28 5.47 10.30
C ILE A 158 -1.28 5.25 11.82
N LEU A 159 -0.14 5.44 12.48
CA LEU A 159 -0.02 5.28 13.94
C LEU A 159 -0.96 6.24 14.70
N GLN A 160 -1.18 7.46 14.21
CA GLN A 160 -2.08 8.40 14.88
C GLN A 160 -3.57 8.00 14.78
N LEU A 161 -3.90 7.09 13.86
CA LEU A 161 -5.26 6.54 13.72
C LEU A 161 -5.53 5.42 14.74
N GLU A 162 -4.52 4.99 15.48
CA GLU A 162 -4.69 4.02 16.56
C GLU A 162 -5.57 4.59 17.69
N PHE A 163 -6.49 3.78 18.18
CA PHE A 163 -7.16 4.00 19.45
C PHE A 163 -6.20 3.71 20.60
N THR A 164 -5.64 4.77 21.16
CA THR A 164 -4.85 4.73 22.40
C THR A 164 -5.75 4.89 23.63
N GLU A 165 -5.23 4.62 24.82
CA GLU A 165 -5.97 4.82 26.07
C GLU A 165 -6.54 6.24 26.19
N ALA A 166 -5.73 7.26 25.85
CA ALA A 166 -6.17 8.65 25.84
C ALA A 166 -7.24 8.95 24.78
N GLY A 167 -7.21 8.24 23.65
CA GLY A 167 -8.17 8.39 22.55
C GLY A 167 -9.53 7.74 22.80
N CYS A 168 -9.66 6.90 23.83
CA CYS A 168 -10.87 6.13 24.10
C CYS A 168 -11.90 6.83 25.01
N PHE A 169 -11.74 8.12 25.33
CA PHE A 169 -12.61 8.83 26.30
C PHE A 169 -14.10 8.87 25.92
N TYR A 170 -14.42 8.77 24.63
CA TYR A 170 -15.79 8.75 24.10
C TYR A 170 -16.25 7.36 23.64
N VAL A 171 -15.40 6.34 23.79
CA VAL A 171 -15.68 4.98 23.34
C VAL A 171 -16.41 4.22 24.45
N ARG A 172 -17.56 3.62 24.11
CA ARG A 172 -18.39 2.88 25.08
C ARG A 172 -17.68 1.69 25.70
N THR A 173 -16.89 0.96 24.91
CA THR A 173 -16.11 -0.20 25.37
C THR A 173 -14.65 -0.05 24.97
N PRO A 174 -13.84 0.72 25.72
CA PRO A 174 -12.43 0.99 25.37
C PRO A 174 -11.62 -0.29 25.13
N ARG A 175 -11.87 -1.33 25.93
CA ARG A 175 -11.18 -2.63 25.83
C ARG A 175 -11.25 -3.25 24.42
N ASP A 176 -12.35 -3.05 23.70
CA ASP A 176 -12.56 -3.65 22.38
C ASP A 176 -12.01 -2.77 21.25
N ALA A 177 -11.72 -1.50 21.54
CA ALA A 177 -11.21 -0.53 20.57
C ALA A 177 -9.70 -0.32 20.65
N LEU A 178 -9.09 -0.51 21.82
CA LEU A 178 -7.65 -0.28 22.03
C LEU A 178 -6.79 -1.05 21.01
N GLY A 179 -5.85 -0.33 20.39
CA GLY A 179 -5.00 -0.86 19.31
C GLY A 179 -5.68 -0.98 17.94
N GLY A 180 -7.00 -0.77 17.87
CA GLY A 180 -7.73 -0.70 16.61
C GLY A 180 -7.42 0.59 15.84
N VAL A 181 -7.54 0.53 14.52
CA VAL A 181 -7.28 1.67 13.63
C VAL A 181 -8.61 2.25 13.15
N ARG A 182 -8.84 3.53 13.39
CA ARG A 182 -10.02 4.25 12.90
C ARG A 182 -9.91 4.54 11.40
N MET A 183 -11.06 4.62 10.73
CA MET A 183 -11.13 4.92 9.28
C MET A 183 -10.47 6.24 8.91
N SER A 184 -10.65 7.29 9.71
CA SER A 184 -10.02 8.60 9.52
C SER A 184 -10.02 9.38 10.84
N PRO A 185 -9.37 10.56 10.95
CA PRO A 185 -9.39 11.34 12.18
C PRO A 185 -10.82 11.66 12.70
N TRP A 186 -11.79 11.81 11.80
CA TRP A 186 -13.20 12.09 12.11
C TRP A 186 -14.14 10.88 12.01
N ASP A 187 -13.73 9.79 11.37
CA ASP A 187 -14.51 8.55 11.27
C ASP A 187 -13.92 7.48 12.18
N HIS A 188 -14.57 7.30 13.33
CA HIS A 188 -14.15 6.41 14.41
C HIS A 188 -14.54 4.95 14.23
N ARG A 189 -15.14 4.58 13.09
CA ARG A 189 -15.45 3.18 12.80
C ARG A 189 -14.15 2.38 12.72
N ILE A 190 -14.19 1.17 13.28
CA ILE A 190 -13.12 0.18 13.19
C ILE A 190 -13.60 -0.89 12.22
N ARG A 191 -12.76 -1.23 11.24
CA ARG A 191 -13.00 -2.35 10.33
C ARG A 191 -11.79 -3.28 10.32
N VAL A 192 -12.06 -4.58 10.34
CA VAL A 192 -11.01 -5.61 10.40
C VAL A 192 -10.08 -5.57 9.19
N ASP A 193 -10.62 -5.31 7.98
CA ASP A 193 -9.82 -5.20 6.76
C ASP A 193 -8.84 -4.03 6.83
N ARG A 194 -9.28 -2.89 7.40
CA ARG A 194 -8.42 -1.70 7.55
C ARG A 194 -7.38 -1.85 8.64
N CYS A 195 -7.71 -2.54 9.73
CA CYS A 195 -6.73 -2.89 10.75
C CYS A 195 -5.68 -3.85 10.18
N GLY A 196 -6.09 -4.82 9.36
CA GLY A 196 -5.19 -5.72 8.64
C GLY A 196 -4.24 -4.96 7.72
N ASP A 197 -4.76 -4.11 6.83
CA ASP A 197 -3.97 -3.24 5.94
C ASP A 197 -2.97 -2.39 6.74
N ALA A 198 -3.41 -1.79 7.85
CA ALA A 198 -2.56 -0.94 8.69
C ALA A 198 -1.43 -1.74 9.36
N LEU A 199 -1.72 -2.90 9.93
CA LEU A 199 -0.71 -3.75 10.55
C LEU A 199 0.32 -4.25 9.55
N GLU A 200 -0.13 -4.74 8.38
CA GLU A 200 0.75 -5.16 7.27
C GLU A 200 1.68 -4.00 6.87
N SER A 201 1.10 -2.82 6.66
CA SER A 201 1.83 -1.61 6.30
C SER A 201 2.87 -1.19 7.32
N LEU A 202 2.54 -1.25 8.62
CA LEU A 202 3.48 -0.90 9.69
C LEU A 202 4.64 -1.91 9.79
N ILE A 203 4.37 -3.20 9.59
CA ILE A 203 5.39 -4.25 9.58
C ILE A 203 6.35 -4.04 8.39
N GLU A 204 5.80 -3.85 7.20
CA GLU A 204 6.58 -3.63 5.98
C GLU A 204 7.38 -2.32 6.04
N ALA A 205 6.76 -1.25 6.52
CA ALA A 205 7.45 0.02 6.72
C ALA A 205 8.60 -0.10 7.72
N ARG A 206 8.41 -0.85 8.82
CA ARG A 206 9.48 -1.09 9.80
C ARG A 206 10.63 -1.87 9.16
N ALA A 207 10.35 -2.95 8.45
CA ALA A 207 11.36 -3.74 7.76
C ALA A 207 12.10 -2.92 6.70
N ALA A 208 11.36 -2.14 5.90
CA ALA A 208 11.94 -1.28 4.88
C ALA A 208 12.79 -0.14 5.50
N LEU A 209 12.40 0.46 6.62
CA LEU A 209 13.13 1.59 7.21
C LEU A 209 14.33 1.17 8.07
N PHE A 210 14.21 0.05 8.79
CA PHE A 210 15.17 -0.34 9.84
C PHE A 210 15.77 -1.73 9.66
N GLY A 211 15.34 -2.49 8.64
CA GLY A 211 15.71 -3.88 8.44
C GLY A 211 14.85 -4.86 9.24
N GLU A 212 14.99 -6.14 8.92
CA GLU A 212 14.31 -7.23 9.62
C GLU A 212 14.69 -7.25 11.10
N PRO A 213 13.73 -7.41 12.03
CA PRO A 213 14.06 -7.63 13.43
C PRO A 213 14.87 -8.92 13.55
N ALA A 214 15.97 -8.88 14.33
CA ALA A 214 16.69 -10.09 14.69
C ALA A 214 15.71 -11.11 15.29
N ARG A 215 15.64 -12.32 14.72
CA ARG A 215 14.81 -13.38 15.29
C ARG A 215 15.30 -13.64 16.71
N ARG A 216 14.39 -13.71 17.69
CA ARG A 216 14.71 -14.12 19.06
C ARG A 216 15.32 -15.54 19.00
N GLY A 217 16.65 -15.62 18.93
CA GLY A 217 17.40 -16.85 18.69
C GLY A 217 18.84 -16.61 18.22
N ASP A 218 19.10 -15.55 17.44
CA ASP A 218 20.44 -15.29 16.89
C ASP A 218 21.43 -14.62 17.86
N SER A 219 20.97 -14.26 19.07
CA SER A 219 21.80 -13.63 20.10
C SER A 219 22.34 -14.61 21.15
N ALA A 220 22.26 -15.93 20.94
CA ALA A 220 22.75 -16.93 21.89
C ALA A 220 24.19 -17.41 21.65
N HIS A 221 24.88 -16.98 20.58
CA HIS A 221 26.24 -17.41 20.27
C HIS A 221 27.16 -16.21 19.96
N ARG A 222 27.56 -15.47 20.99
CA ARG A 222 28.81 -14.69 21.01
C ARG A 222 29.43 -14.76 22.40
#